data_AF-A0A4Y7T1Y1-F1
#
_entry.id   AF-A0A4Y7T1Y1-F1
#
_cell.length_a   1.000
_cell.length_b   1.000
_cell.length_c   1.000
_cell.angle_alpha   90.00
_cell.angle_beta   90.00
_cell.angle_gamma   90.00
#
_symmetry.space_group_name_H-M   'P 1'
#
loop_
_entity.id
_entity.type
_entity.pdbx_description
1 polymer ?
#
loop_
_entity_poly.entity_id
_entity_poly.type
_entity_poly.pdbx_seq_one_letter_code
_entity_poly.pdbx_strand_id
1 'polypeptide(L)'
;MLRFLTTGLELEEQQRALQKEVDELPKRPTAKQKADLRDKQNTLHRRILAWRETQRSFIPGIDELVADAQQDDEEHGIANAAGAETIPLMLPSALPPSTQALVNRIVGAESRLREAQAEDAILEICRVRRIITGLTTFKKYNFAGEGNKANTRVRSLYNRLQAKIQRARARYDHARECLMVLDPKGSWASHLLELKDEHIKGPGRDPDESHGKHQLTWIWLRRKNTQAPKVKTDVTAEEVDECERAEWCKARARVQRWREEVQLIKEEMRRVVVYLHWKAGWWEGQGIRRSDDIDVDVAHGLEAYSAKQASYCRRLAADCLTHWLPTLKKTNTDVGWAAKYQLSTGSIGNEEESEADSIEKESNNGEDEEVVARTAEEILLEIDG
;
A
#
# COMPACT_ATOMS: atom_id res chain seq x y z
N MET A 1 -30.81 21.60 -6.14
CA MET A 1 -29.45 21.42 -6.67
C MET A 1 -28.78 20.15 -6.14
N LEU A 2 -28.43 20.05 -4.83
CA LEU A 2 -27.75 18.86 -4.29
C LEU A 2 -28.51 17.56 -4.58
N ARG A 3 -29.81 17.50 -4.26
CA ARG A 3 -30.67 16.33 -4.54
C ARG A 3 -30.69 15.94 -6.02
N PHE A 4 -30.70 16.92 -6.92
CA PHE A 4 -30.66 16.69 -8.37
C PHE A 4 -29.36 15.98 -8.77
N LEU A 5 -28.21 16.48 -8.31
CA LEU A 5 -26.91 15.88 -8.59
C LEU A 5 -26.76 14.50 -7.93
N THR A 6 -27.12 14.35 -6.66
CA THR A 6 -27.00 13.06 -5.97
C THR A 6 -27.87 11.97 -6.64
N THR A 7 -29.09 12.31 -7.08
CA THR A 7 -29.93 11.36 -7.82
C THR A 7 -29.36 11.06 -9.20
N GLY A 8 -28.76 12.04 -9.88
CA GLY A 8 -28.07 11.81 -11.15
C GLY A 8 -26.86 10.88 -11.03
N LEU A 9 -26.03 11.08 -10.01
CA LEU A 9 -24.89 10.21 -9.70
C LEU A 9 -25.34 8.80 -9.30
N GLU A 10 -26.46 8.67 -8.59
CA GLU A 10 -27.05 7.37 -8.26
C GLU A 10 -27.56 6.65 -9.51
N LEU A 11 -28.19 7.36 -10.45
CA LEU A 11 -28.63 6.82 -11.73
C LEU A 11 -27.44 6.34 -12.58
N GLU A 12 -26.34 7.11 -12.61
CA GLU A 12 -25.11 6.72 -13.30
C GLU A 12 -24.50 5.44 -12.68
N GLU A 13 -24.50 5.32 -11.35
CA GLU A 13 -24.09 4.08 -10.68
C GLU A 13 -25.01 2.90 -11.03
N GLN A 14 -26.32 3.13 -11.13
CA GLN A 14 -27.28 2.11 -11.55
C GLN A 14 -27.08 1.68 -13.01
N GLN A 15 -26.80 2.63 -13.92
CA GLN A 15 -26.46 2.32 -15.31
C GLN A 15 -25.21 1.45 -15.40
N ARG A 16 -24.13 1.78 -14.68
CA ARG A 16 -22.91 0.97 -14.65
C ARG A 16 -23.12 -0.42 -14.05
N ALA A 17 -23.90 -0.52 -12.98
CA ALA A 17 -24.22 -1.81 -12.37
C ALA A 17 -25.02 -2.70 -13.33
N LEU A 18 -25.97 -2.11 -14.07
CA LEU A 18 -26.78 -2.81 -15.06
C LEU A 18 -25.96 -3.20 -16.29
N GLN A 19 -25.12 -2.31 -16.81
CA GLN A 19 -24.19 -2.61 -17.91
C GLN A 19 -23.30 -3.81 -17.58
N LYS A 20 -22.75 -3.84 -16.36
CA LYS A 20 -21.95 -4.98 -15.90
C LYS A 20 -22.77 -6.27 -15.83
N GLU A 21 -24.02 -6.21 -15.39
CA GLU A 21 -24.91 -7.37 -15.40
C GLU A 21 -25.19 -7.85 -16.82
N VAL A 22 -25.37 -6.92 -17.78
CA VAL A 22 -25.50 -7.24 -19.20
C VAL A 22 -24.25 -7.94 -19.74
N ASP A 23 -23.06 -7.43 -19.42
CA ASP A 23 -21.79 -7.99 -19.86
C ASP A 23 -21.50 -9.38 -19.24
N GLU A 24 -21.96 -9.61 -18.01
CA GLU A 24 -21.82 -10.90 -17.29
C GLU A 24 -22.87 -11.96 -17.71
N LEU A 25 -23.89 -11.59 -18.50
CA LEU A 25 -24.90 -12.55 -18.94
C LEU A 25 -24.30 -13.63 -19.85
N PRO A 26 -24.68 -14.91 -19.66
CA PRO A 26 -24.23 -15.98 -20.55
C PRO A 26 -24.81 -15.78 -21.95
N LYS A 27 -24.08 -16.23 -22.99
CA LYS A 27 -24.50 -16.17 -24.41
C LYS A 27 -25.93 -16.68 -24.68
N ARG A 28 -26.43 -17.58 -23.84
CA ARG A 28 -27.81 -18.07 -23.86
C ARG A 28 -28.41 -17.89 -22.47
N PRO A 29 -28.98 -16.71 -22.17
CA PRO A 29 -29.56 -16.46 -20.86
C PRO A 29 -30.91 -17.18 -20.74
N THR A 30 -31.19 -17.64 -19.53
CA THR A 30 -32.47 -18.26 -19.19
C THR A 30 -33.61 -17.25 -19.32
N ALA A 31 -34.84 -17.75 -19.55
CA ALA A 31 -36.02 -16.89 -19.65
C ALA A 31 -36.20 -15.99 -18.41
N LYS A 32 -35.91 -16.54 -17.22
CA LYS A 32 -35.93 -15.79 -15.96
C LYS A 32 -34.91 -14.64 -15.95
N GLN A 33 -33.64 -14.91 -16.29
CA GLN A 33 -32.61 -13.88 -16.36
C GLN A 33 -32.97 -12.74 -17.34
N LYS A 34 -33.57 -13.08 -18.49
CA LYS A 34 -34.03 -12.08 -19.47
C LYS A 34 -35.18 -11.23 -18.93
N ALA A 35 -36.11 -11.83 -18.18
CA ALA A 35 -37.22 -11.12 -17.56
C ALA A 35 -36.71 -10.17 -16.47
N ASP A 36 -35.88 -10.67 -15.55
CA ASP A 36 -35.30 -9.89 -14.45
C ASP A 36 -34.50 -8.69 -14.97
N LEU A 37 -33.71 -8.87 -16.05
CA LEU A 37 -32.97 -7.78 -16.69
C LEU A 37 -33.92 -6.71 -17.27
N ARG A 38 -34.97 -7.13 -18.00
CA ARG A 38 -35.95 -6.20 -18.58
C ARG A 38 -36.69 -5.41 -17.51
N ASP A 39 -37.02 -6.03 -16.38
CA ASP A 39 -37.67 -5.35 -15.27
C ASP A 39 -36.77 -4.29 -14.64
N LYS A 40 -35.46 -4.59 -14.49
CA LYS A 40 -34.45 -3.62 -14.05
C LYS A 40 -34.29 -2.47 -15.05
N GLN A 41 -34.19 -2.77 -16.35
CA GLN A 41 -34.11 -1.77 -17.41
C GLN A 41 -35.33 -0.85 -17.41
N ASN A 42 -36.55 -1.40 -17.34
CA ASN A 42 -37.79 -0.63 -17.30
C ASN A 42 -37.91 0.25 -16.04
N THR A 43 -37.39 -0.22 -14.91
CA THR A 43 -37.38 0.53 -13.66
C THR A 43 -36.39 1.69 -13.74
N LEU A 44 -35.19 1.43 -14.25
CA LEU A 44 -34.16 2.45 -14.46
C LEU A 44 -34.62 3.51 -15.46
N HIS A 45 -35.19 3.08 -16.59
CA HIS A 45 -35.72 3.98 -17.62
C HIS A 45 -36.77 4.95 -17.06
N ARG A 46 -37.75 4.43 -16.31
CA ARG A 46 -38.78 5.26 -15.65
C ARG A 46 -38.16 6.28 -14.68
N ARG A 47 -37.13 5.89 -13.94
CA ARG A 47 -36.43 6.77 -13.00
C ARG A 47 -35.62 7.85 -13.72
N ILE A 48 -34.99 7.52 -14.86
CA ILE A 48 -34.28 8.48 -15.71
C ILE A 48 -35.26 9.52 -16.27
N LEU A 49 -36.42 9.09 -16.79
CA LEU A 49 -37.43 10.02 -17.32
C LEU A 49 -37.93 11.00 -16.24
N ALA A 50 -38.24 10.50 -15.04
CA ALA A 50 -38.67 11.34 -13.92
C ALA A 50 -37.56 12.33 -13.47
N TRP A 51 -36.30 11.89 -13.46
CA TRP A 51 -35.17 12.76 -13.14
C TRP A 51 -34.93 13.82 -14.24
N ARG A 52 -35.15 13.47 -15.51
CA ARG A 52 -34.98 14.37 -16.67
C ARG A 52 -35.97 15.54 -16.64
N GLU A 53 -37.19 15.35 -16.13
CA GLU A 53 -38.11 16.47 -15.86
C GLU A 53 -37.50 17.49 -14.88
N THR A 54 -36.78 17.01 -13.88
CA THR A 54 -36.09 17.87 -12.92
C THR A 54 -34.88 18.54 -13.56
N GLN A 55 -34.15 17.82 -14.42
CA GLN A 55 -32.95 18.28 -15.13
C GLN A 55 -33.22 19.52 -16.01
N ARG A 56 -34.37 19.57 -16.69
CA ARG A 56 -34.79 20.70 -17.53
C ARG A 56 -34.82 22.04 -16.80
N SER A 57 -35.06 22.03 -15.49
CA SER A 57 -35.05 23.26 -14.67
C SER A 57 -33.65 23.75 -14.32
N PHE A 58 -32.64 22.89 -14.39
CA PHE A 58 -31.26 23.17 -13.99
C PHE A 58 -30.31 23.36 -15.19
N ILE A 59 -30.55 22.67 -16.31
CA ILE A 59 -29.69 22.70 -17.51
C ILE A 59 -30.55 23.16 -18.70
N PRO A 60 -30.35 24.38 -19.21
CA PRO A 60 -31.05 24.88 -20.40
C PRO A 60 -30.67 24.09 -21.66
N GLY A 61 -31.62 23.87 -22.57
CA GLY A 61 -31.36 23.21 -23.87
C GLY A 61 -31.07 21.71 -23.78
N ILE A 62 -31.41 21.06 -22.66
CA ILE A 62 -31.06 19.65 -22.44
C ILE A 62 -31.69 18.68 -23.43
N ASP A 63 -32.92 18.94 -23.88
CA ASP A 63 -33.62 18.05 -24.81
C ASP A 63 -32.94 18.04 -26.19
N GLU A 64 -32.41 19.18 -26.64
CA GLU A 64 -31.62 19.29 -27.87
C GLU A 64 -30.29 18.52 -27.72
N LEU A 65 -29.56 18.76 -26.62
CA LEU A 65 -28.30 18.09 -26.34
C LEU A 65 -28.43 16.56 -26.26
N VAL A 66 -29.53 16.06 -25.69
CA VAL A 66 -29.80 14.61 -25.63
C VAL A 66 -30.12 14.07 -27.02
N ALA A 67 -30.92 14.80 -27.83
CA ALA A 67 -31.26 14.37 -29.17
C ALA A 67 -30.01 14.28 -30.06
N ASP A 68 -29.12 15.28 -29.97
CA ASP A 68 -27.84 15.30 -30.68
C ASP A 68 -26.96 14.09 -30.28
N ALA A 69 -26.83 13.83 -28.97
CA ALA A 69 -26.06 12.68 -28.48
C ALA A 69 -26.62 11.33 -28.97
N GLN A 70 -27.95 11.21 -29.09
CA GLN A 70 -28.58 9.99 -29.61
C GLN A 70 -28.40 9.82 -31.11
N GLN A 71 -28.35 10.91 -31.88
CA GLN A 71 -28.09 10.88 -33.32
C GLN A 71 -26.64 10.48 -33.62
N ASP A 72 -25.69 11.01 -32.85
CA ASP A 72 -24.27 10.65 -32.97
C ASP A 72 -24.07 9.13 -32.74
N ASP A 73 -24.74 8.54 -31.74
CA ASP A 73 -24.66 7.10 -31.45
C ASP A 73 -25.22 6.21 -32.59
N GLU A 74 -26.26 6.68 -33.29
CA GLU A 74 -26.83 6.01 -34.46
C GLU A 74 -25.88 6.05 -35.67
N GLU A 75 -25.22 7.19 -35.91
CA GLU A 75 -24.28 7.37 -37.02
C GLU A 75 -22.99 6.56 -36.83
N HIS A 76 -22.51 6.40 -35.59
CA HIS A 76 -21.29 5.64 -35.27
C HIS A 76 -21.51 4.12 -35.19
N GLY A 77 -22.70 3.61 -35.53
CA GLY A 77 -22.99 2.17 -35.55
C GLY A 77 -23.05 1.52 -34.16
N ILE A 78 -23.22 2.31 -33.10
CA ILE A 78 -23.46 1.86 -31.72
C ILE A 78 -24.97 1.54 -31.52
N ALA A 79 -25.69 1.27 -32.61
CA ALA A 79 -27.12 1.00 -32.65
C ALA A 79 -27.50 -0.43 -32.21
N ASN A 80 -26.81 -1.00 -31.22
CA ASN A 80 -27.21 -2.29 -30.66
C ASN A 80 -27.98 -2.09 -29.35
N ALA A 81 -29.30 -2.03 -29.48
CA ALA A 81 -30.31 -2.03 -28.43
C ALA A 81 -30.14 -0.91 -27.38
N ALA A 82 -30.84 0.21 -27.57
CA ALA A 82 -30.97 1.30 -26.61
C ALA A 82 -31.57 0.83 -25.27
N GLY A 83 -30.76 0.16 -24.46
CA GLY A 83 -31.07 -0.21 -23.09
C GLY A 83 -31.04 1.03 -22.20
N ALA A 84 -31.70 0.94 -21.04
CA ALA A 84 -31.72 2.04 -20.08
C ALA A 84 -30.31 2.43 -19.57
N GLU A 85 -29.37 1.49 -19.67
CA GLU A 85 -27.96 1.60 -19.31
C GLU A 85 -27.13 2.53 -20.20
N THR A 86 -27.51 2.73 -21.47
CA THR A 86 -26.75 3.58 -22.42
C THR A 86 -27.34 4.97 -22.60
N ILE A 87 -28.50 5.26 -21.98
CA ILE A 87 -29.16 6.56 -22.13
C ILE A 87 -28.25 7.67 -21.59
N PRO A 88 -27.89 8.69 -22.39
CA PRO A 88 -27.01 9.75 -21.94
C PRO A 88 -27.71 10.57 -20.84
N LEU A 89 -27.14 10.57 -19.64
CA LEU A 89 -27.66 11.33 -18.50
C LEU A 89 -27.36 12.83 -18.62
N MET A 90 -26.34 13.22 -19.40
CA MET A 90 -25.94 14.63 -19.59
C MET A 90 -25.75 15.37 -18.26
N LEU A 91 -24.99 14.75 -17.35
CA LEU A 91 -24.49 15.41 -16.15
C LEU A 91 -23.50 16.52 -16.55
N PRO A 92 -23.25 17.54 -15.70
CA PRO A 92 -22.35 18.64 -16.05
C PRO A 92 -20.97 18.20 -16.57
N SER A 93 -20.42 17.08 -16.09
CA SER A 93 -19.18 16.47 -16.62
C SER A 93 -19.25 15.95 -18.05
N ALA A 94 -20.44 15.64 -18.56
CA ALA A 94 -20.69 15.19 -19.94
C ALA A 94 -21.19 16.32 -20.86
N LEU A 95 -21.33 17.55 -20.34
CA LEU A 95 -21.78 18.69 -21.14
C LEU A 95 -20.63 19.32 -21.93
N PRO A 96 -20.90 19.94 -23.10
CA PRO A 96 -19.93 20.77 -23.80
C PRO A 96 -19.39 21.94 -22.96
N PRO A 97 -18.14 22.40 -23.16
CA PRO A 97 -17.56 23.50 -22.37
C PRO A 97 -18.37 24.80 -22.40
N SER A 98 -19.05 25.09 -23.51
CA SER A 98 -19.92 26.27 -23.67
C SER A 98 -21.12 26.24 -22.73
N THR A 99 -21.77 25.08 -22.56
CA THR A 99 -22.91 24.92 -21.66
C THR A 99 -22.46 24.77 -20.21
N GLN A 100 -21.32 24.13 -19.94
CA GLN A 100 -20.71 24.10 -18.61
C GLN A 100 -20.49 25.50 -18.03
N ALA A 101 -20.04 26.46 -18.85
CA ALA A 101 -19.84 27.84 -18.43
C ALA A 101 -21.14 28.53 -17.97
N LEU A 102 -22.28 28.18 -18.59
CA LEU A 102 -23.60 28.70 -18.21
C LEU A 102 -24.10 28.12 -16.87
N VAL A 103 -23.71 26.89 -16.54
CA VAL A 103 -24.12 26.18 -15.32
C VAL A 103 -22.99 26.02 -14.29
N ASN A 104 -22.06 26.97 -14.23
CA ASN A 104 -20.85 26.91 -13.39
C ASN A 104 -21.13 26.56 -11.91
N ARG A 105 -22.22 27.08 -11.32
CA ARG A 105 -22.61 26.72 -9.94
C ARG A 105 -22.89 25.22 -9.76
N ILE A 106 -23.48 24.57 -10.75
CA ILE A 106 -23.81 23.15 -10.74
C ILE A 106 -22.55 22.33 -11.04
N VAL A 107 -21.71 22.78 -11.98
CA VAL A 107 -20.38 22.21 -12.28
C VAL A 107 -19.52 22.15 -11.03
N GLY A 108 -19.39 23.25 -10.28
CA GLY A 108 -18.62 23.27 -9.04
C GLY A 108 -19.21 22.39 -7.93
N ALA A 109 -20.53 22.23 -7.89
CA ALA A 109 -21.19 21.32 -6.96
C ALA A 109 -20.96 19.84 -7.35
N GLU A 110 -21.00 19.51 -8.65
CA GLU A 110 -20.67 18.18 -9.14
C GLU A 110 -19.21 17.86 -8.85
N SER A 111 -18.27 18.76 -9.14
CA SER A 111 -16.84 18.54 -8.86
C SER A 111 -16.60 18.13 -7.41
N ARG A 112 -17.20 18.82 -6.43
CA ARG A 112 -17.07 18.44 -5.00
C ARG A 112 -17.68 17.07 -4.70
N LEU A 113 -18.78 16.72 -5.34
CA LEU A 113 -19.39 15.39 -5.19
C LEU A 113 -18.52 14.30 -5.84
N ARG A 114 -17.87 14.58 -6.96
CA ARG A 114 -16.94 13.66 -7.64
C ARG A 114 -15.67 13.46 -6.83
N GLU A 115 -15.14 14.52 -6.22
CA GLU A 115 -14.03 14.42 -5.26
C GLU A 115 -14.42 13.46 -4.14
N ALA A 116 -15.53 13.72 -3.43
CA ALA A 116 -16.05 12.83 -2.38
C ALA A 116 -16.29 11.39 -2.87
N GLN A 117 -16.86 11.21 -4.07
CA GLN A 117 -17.10 9.89 -4.67
C GLN A 117 -15.79 9.12 -4.90
N ALA A 118 -14.74 9.80 -5.37
CA ALA A 118 -13.42 9.22 -5.56
C ALA A 118 -12.76 8.87 -4.22
N GLU A 119 -12.91 9.73 -3.20
CA GLU A 119 -12.43 9.44 -1.84
C GLU A 119 -13.09 8.19 -1.25
N ASP A 120 -14.41 8.12 -1.30
CA ASP A 120 -15.19 6.99 -0.79
C ASP A 120 -14.83 5.69 -1.53
N ALA A 121 -14.57 5.77 -2.84
CA ALA A 121 -14.12 4.63 -3.63
C ALA A 121 -12.76 4.10 -3.18
N ILE A 122 -11.78 4.97 -2.91
CA ILE A 122 -10.48 4.57 -2.35
C ILE A 122 -10.66 3.96 -0.96
N LEU A 123 -11.47 4.58 -0.11
CA LEU A 123 -11.74 4.07 1.25
C LEU A 123 -12.36 2.67 1.20
N GLU A 124 -13.30 2.43 0.29
CA GLU A 124 -13.88 1.10 0.07
C GLU A 124 -12.84 0.10 -0.42
N ILE A 125 -11.94 0.48 -1.35
CA ILE A 125 -10.84 -0.38 -1.79
C ILE A 125 -9.94 -0.78 -0.61
N CYS A 126 -9.49 0.21 0.18
CA CYS A 126 -8.65 -0.03 1.36
C CYS A 126 -9.36 -0.94 2.36
N ARG A 127 -10.63 -0.67 2.64
CA ARG A 127 -11.46 -1.46 3.54
C ARG A 127 -11.56 -2.92 3.07
N VAL A 128 -11.93 -3.15 1.81
CA VAL A 128 -12.07 -4.52 1.28
C VAL A 128 -10.71 -5.23 1.26
N ARG A 129 -9.61 -4.52 0.99
CA ARG A 129 -8.26 -5.10 1.09
C ARG A 129 -7.90 -5.55 2.49
N ARG A 130 -8.28 -4.80 3.54
CA ARG A 130 -8.08 -5.24 4.93
C ARG A 130 -8.86 -6.52 5.24
N ILE A 131 -10.12 -6.60 4.79
CA ILE A 131 -10.94 -7.80 4.95
C ILE A 131 -10.26 -9.00 4.27
N ILE A 132 -9.71 -8.82 3.05
CA ILE A 132 -8.95 -9.87 2.36
C ILE A 132 -7.71 -10.28 3.14
N THR A 133 -6.95 -9.34 3.71
CA THR A 133 -5.79 -9.65 4.56
C THR A 133 -6.20 -10.48 5.77
N GLY A 134 -7.21 -10.05 6.52
CA GLY A 134 -7.74 -10.79 7.68
C GLY A 134 -8.23 -12.19 7.30
N LEU A 135 -8.97 -12.32 6.20
CA LEU A 135 -9.43 -13.61 5.69
C LEU A 135 -8.27 -14.53 5.27
N THR A 136 -7.20 -13.97 4.70
CA THR A 136 -6.02 -14.73 4.28
C THR A 136 -5.27 -15.28 5.50
N THR A 137 -5.08 -14.43 6.50
CA THR A 137 -4.51 -14.80 7.80
C THR A 137 -5.35 -15.88 8.47
N PHE A 138 -6.68 -15.67 8.57
CA PHE A 138 -7.61 -16.65 9.12
C PHE A 138 -7.52 -18.00 8.41
N LYS A 139 -7.49 -17.98 7.06
CA LYS A 139 -7.35 -19.20 6.27
C LYS A 139 -6.05 -19.94 6.54
N LYS A 140 -4.93 -19.22 6.68
CA LYS A 140 -3.62 -19.80 6.99
C LYS A 140 -3.65 -20.57 8.31
N TYR A 141 -4.27 -20.00 9.35
CA TYR A 141 -4.28 -20.59 10.69
C TYR A 141 -5.39 -21.63 10.92
N ASN A 142 -6.57 -21.46 10.32
CA ASN A 142 -7.76 -22.26 10.66
C ASN A 142 -8.12 -23.32 9.62
N PHE A 143 -7.68 -23.19 8.36
CA PHE A 143 -8.07 -24.12 7.28
C PHE A 143 -6.93 -25.04 6.82
N ALA A 144 -5.82 -25.11 7.58
CA ALA A 144 -4.77 -26.08 7.32
C ALA A 144 -5.29 -27.51 7.62
N GLY A 145 -5.66 -28.25 6.57
CA GLY A 145 -6.18 -29.63 6.66
C GLY A 145 -7.70 -29.80 6.48
N GLU A 146 -8.44 -28.71 6.27
CA GLU A 146 -9.90 -28.76 6.08
C GLU A 146 -10.31 -29.20 4.66
N GLY A 147 -11.45 -29.88 4.53
CA GLY A 147 -11.93 -30.46 3.27
C GLY A 147 -12.27 -29.45 2.15
N ASN A 148 -12.47 -29.97 0.94
CA ASN A 148 -12.72 -29.18 -0.28
C ASN A 148 -13.90 -28.19 -0.18
N LYS A 149 -14.92 -28.50 0.63
CA LYS A 149 -16.13 -27.68 0.80
C LYS A 149 -15.84 -26.32 1.47
N ALA A 150 -15.06 -26.31 2.55
CA ALA A 150 -14.68 -25.08 3.24
C ALA A 150 -13.80 -24.19 2.35
N ASN A 151 -12.81 -24.80 1.68
CA ASN A 151 -11.94 -24.12 0.73
C ASN A 151 -12.72 -23.46 -0.44
N THR A 152 -13.76 -24.13 -0.95
CA THR A 152 -14.62 -23.58 -2.01
C THR A 152 -15.43 -22.37 -1.52
N ARG A 153 -15.97 -22.43 -0.29
CA ARG A 153 -16.70 -21.30 0.32
C ARG A 153 -15.81 -20.07 0.49
N VAL A 154 -14.59 -20.25 1.00
CA VAL A 154 -13.60 -19.16 1.15
C VAL A 154 -13.23 -18.58 -0.21
N ARG A 155 -13.04 -19.41 -1.24
CA ARG A 155 -12.77 -18.94 -2.61
C ARG A 155 -13.93 -18.12 -3.19
N SER A 156 -15.17 -18.55 -2.97
CA SER A 156 -16.36 -17.78 -3.37
C SER A 156 -16.42 -16.42 -2.66
N LEU A 157 -16.11 -16.37 -1.36
CA LEU A 157 -15.99 -15.11 -0.63
C LEU A 157 -14.89 -14.21 -1.21
N TYR A 158 -13.71 -14.76 -1.51
CA TYR A 158 -12.62 -14.01 -2.14
C TYR A 158 -13.04 -13.40 -3.48
N ASN A 159 -13.71 -14.18 -4.34
CA ASN A 159 -14.23 -13.69 -5.61
C ASN A 159 -15.22 -12.53 -5.44
N ARG A 160 -16.12 -12.61 -4.44
CA ARG A 160 -17.07 -11.52 -4.12
C ARG A 160 -16.35 -10.25 -3.65
N LEU A 161 -15.32 -10.38 -2.79
CA LEU A 161 -14.52 -9.24 -2.33
C LEU A 161 -13.72 -8.63 -3.48
N GLN A 162 -13.11 -9.45 -4.33
CA GLN A 162 -12.40 -8.98 -5.52
C GLN A 162 -13.35 -8.23 -6.47
N ALA A 163 -14.58 -8.71 -6.67
CA ALA A 163 -15.58 -8.01 -7.46
C ALA A 163 -15.96 -6.66 -6.84
N LYS A 164 -16.01 -6.54 -5.50
CA LYS A 164 -16.23 -5.26 -4.80
C LYS A 164 -15.08 -4.28 -5.07
N ILE A 165 -13.83 -4.73 -5.01
CA ILE A 165 -12.65 -3.90 -5.34
C ILE A 165 -12.75 -3.38 -6.78
N GLN A 166 -13.09 -4.23 -7.74
CA GLN A 166 -13.19 -3.80 -9.14
C GLN A 166 -14.31 -2.78 -9.36
N ARG A 167 -15.46 -2.92 -8.68
CA ARG A 167 -16.52 -1.92 -8.74
C ARG A 167 -16.09 -0.58 -8.13
N ALA A 168 -15.44 -0.61 -6.96
CA ALA A 168 -14.93 0.60 -6.33
C ALA A 168 -13.85 1.27 -7.19
N ARG A 169 -12.96 0.50 -7.82
CA ARG A 169 -11.99 1.00 -8.79
C ARG A 169 -12.66 1.70 -9.98
N ALA A 170 -13.60 1.04 -10.64
CA ALA A 170 -14.31 1.66 -11.77
C ALA A 170 -15.02 2.95 -11.36
N ARG A 171 -15.55 3.01 -10.13
CA ARG A 171 -16.12 4.24 -9.57
C ARG A 171 -15.07 5.34 -9.40
N TYR A 172 -13.89 5.00 -8.89
CA TYR A 172 -12.77 5.92 -8.72
C TYR A 172 -12.28 6.48 -10.06
N ASP A 173 -12.01 5.60 -11.02
CA ASP A 173 -11.46 5.97 -12.34
C ASP A 173 -12.42 6.93 -13.05
N HIS A 174 -13.73 6.59 -13.09
CA HIS A 174 -14.76 7.45 -13.67
C HIS A 174 -14.90 8.80 -12.95
N ALA A 175 -14.92 8.80 -11.61
CA ALA A 175 -15.01 10.05 -10.86
C ALA A 175 -13.81 10.96 -11.15
N ARG A 176 -12.61 10.37 -11.30
CA ARG A 176 -11.39 11.08 -11.68
C ARG A 176 -11.43 11.59 -13.11
N GLU A 177 -11.95 10.83 -14.06
CA GLU A 177 -12.18 11.28 -15.45
C GLU A 177 -13.13 12.48 -15.50
N CYS A 178 -14.26 12.42 -14.77
CA CYS A 178 -15.17 13.55 -14.64
C CYS A 178 -14.47 14.78 -14.02
N LEU A 179 -13.64 14.59 -13.00
CA LEU A 179 -12.87 15.68 -12.37
C LEU A 179 -11.87 16.31 -13.33
N MET A 180 -11.21 15.52 -14.19
CA MET A 180 -10.31 16.04 -15.23
C MET A 180 -11.04 16.94 -16.23
N VAL A 181 -12.32 16.67 -16.52
CA VAL A 181 -13.15 17.51 -17.38
C VAL A 181 -13.63 18.78 -16.66
N LEU A 182 -14.13 18.63 -15.42
CA LEU A 182 -14.76 19.71 -14.66
C LEU A 182 -13.75 20.71 -14.07
N ASP A 183 -12.64 20.23 -13.53
CA ASP A 183 -11.61 21.06 -12.89
C ASP A 183 -10.20 20.43 -13.06
N PRO A 184 -9.59 20.53 -14.25
CA PRO A 184 -8.26 19.94 -14.50
C PRO A 184 -7.13 20.49 -13.63
N LYS A 185 -7.31 21.66 -13.00
CA LYS A 185 -6.29 22.33 -12.16
C LYS A 185 -6.67 22.33 -10.67
N GLY A 186 -7.62 21.51 -10.28
CA GLY A 186 -8.10 21.45 -8.91
C GLY A 186 -7.07 20.91 -7.92
N SER A 187 -7.23 21.27 -6.65
CA SER A 187 -6.41 20.74 -5.54
C SER A 187 -6.52 19.22 -5.39
N TRP A 188 -7.57 18.62 -5.93
CA TRP A 188 -7.79 17.18 -5.93
C TRP A 188 -6.67 16.41 -6.65
N ALA A 189 -6.07 17.00 -7.70
CA ALA A 189 -5.04 16.37 -8.52
C ALA A 189 -3.76 16.04 -7.74
N SER A 190 -3.50 16.71 -6.61
CA SER A 190 -2.33 16.44 -5.77
C SER A 190 -2.46 15.14 -4.97
N HIS A 191 -3.68 14.62 -4.80
CA HIS A 191 -3.94 13.53 -3.87
C HIS A 191 -4.86 12.42 -4.42
N LEU A 192 -5.57 12.63 -5.53
CA LEU A 192 -6.28 11.60 -6.29
C LEU A 192 -5.46 11.25 -7.55
N LEU A 193 -4.47 10.39 -7.36
CA LEU A 193 -3.54 9.97 -8.41
C LEU A 193 -4.12 8.85 -9.28
N GLU A 194 -3.52 8.60 -10.44
CA GLU A 194 -3.91 7.46 -11.28
C GLU A 194 -3.76 6.13 -10.52
N LEU A 195 -4.82 5.31 -10.53
CA LEU A 195 -4.88 4.07 -9.78
C LEU A 195 -4.43 2.89 -10.65
N LYS A 196 -3.15 2.52 -10.50
CA LYS A 196 -2.57 1.30 -11.08
C LYS A 196 -2.89 0.07 -10.22
N ASP A 197 -2.90 -1.11 -10.83
CA ASP A 197 -3.11 -2.41 -10.16
C ASP A 197 -2.11 -2.62 -9.02
N GLU A 198 -0.88 -2.14 -9.22
CA GLU A 198 0.22 -2.15 -8.27
C GLU A 198 -0.12 -1.44 -6.95
N HIS A 199 -0.98 -0.43 -7.00
CA HIS A 199 -1.39 0.34 -5.85
C HIS A 199 -2.43 -0.39 -5.00
N ILE A 200 -3.18 -1.32 -5.59
CA ILE A 200 -4.30 -2.06 -4.96
C ILE A 200 -3.75 -3.28 -4.21
N LYS A 201 -2.83 -3.03 -3.28
CA LYS A 201 -2.25 -4.04 -2.38
C LYS A 201 -2.73 -3.80 -0.96
N GLY A 202 -2.64 -4.86 -0.13
CA GLY A 202 -2.91 -4.74 1.30
C GLY A 202 -1.92 -3.77 1.98
N PRO A 203 -2.23 -3.33 3.21
CA PRO A 203 -1.32 -2.49 4.00
C PRO A 203 -0.14 -3.30 4.57
N GLY A 204 -0.29 -4.62 4.63
CA GLY A 204 0.76 -5.55 5.02
C GLY A 204 1.65 -5.96 3.85
N ARG A 205 2.75 -6.61 4.21
CA ARG A 205 3.73 -7.20 3.28
C ARG A 205 3.13 -8.43 2.57
N ASP A 206 3.47 -8.61 1.29
CA ASP A 206 3.29 -9.90 0.61
C ASP A 206 4.32 -10.92 1.12
N PRO A 207 4.00 -12.23 1.21
CA PRO A 207 4.89 -13.24 1.78
C PRO A 207 6.31 -13.24 1.20
N ASP A 208 6.46 -12.83 -0.06
CA ASP A 208 7.72 -12.88 -0.80
C ASP A 208 8.60 -11.61 -0.67
N GLU A 209 8.12 -10.53 -0.03
CA GLU A 209 8.81 -9.23 -0.01
C GLU A 209 9.67 -9.02 1.26
N SER A 210 10.91 -8.52 1.18
CA SER A 210 11.70 -8.25 2.39
C SER A 210 11.14 -7.08 3.22
N HIS A 211 11.12 -7.25 4.55
CA HIS A 211 10.70 -6.20 5.50
C HIS A 211 11.42 -4.86 5.33
N GLY A 212 12.66 -4.85 4.82
CA GLY A 212 13.45 -3.63 4.67
C GLY A 212 13.06 -2.75 3.49
N LYS A 213 12.31 -3.28 2.51
CA LYS A 213 11.96 -2.56 1.26
C LYS A 213 10.47 -2.29 1.08
N HIS A 214 9.62 -2.89 1.91
CA HIS A 214 8.18 -2.74 1.80
C HIS A 214 7.74 -1.28 2.02
N GLN A 215 7.09 -0.70 1.02
CA GLN A 215 6.51 0.64 1.08
C GLN A 215 5.00 0.57 0.89
N LEU A 216 4.28 1.30 1.74
CA LEU A 216 2.83 1.47 1.59
C LEU A 216 2.54 2.26 0.31
N THR A 217 1.55 1.79 -0.45
CA THR A 217 1.07 2.51 -1.63
C THR A 217 0.33 3.78 -1.22
N TRP A 218 0.25 4.77 -2.10
CA TRP A 218 -0.27 6.11 -1.77
C TRP A 218 -1.71 6.10 -1.25
N ILE A 219 -2.53 5.11 -1.65
CA ILE A 219 -3.90 4.93 -1.16
C ILE A 219 -3.96 4.74 0.37
N TRP A 220 -2.89 4.25 0.99
CA TRP A 220 -2.76 4.04 2.44
C TRP A 220 -2.14 5.24 3.18
N LEU A 221 -1.39 6.08 2.48
CA LEU A 221 -0.69 7.24 3.05
C LEU A 221 -1.60 8.47 3.19
N ARG A 222 -2.86 8.34 2.79
CA ARG A 222 -3.83 9.43 2.82
C ARG A 222 -4.23 9.76 4.26
N ARG A 223 -4.12 11.04 4.63
CA ARG A 223 -4.66 11.53 5.90
C ARG A 223 -6.18 11.42 5.86
N LYS A 224 -6.74 10.53 6.69
CA LYS A 224 -8.18 10.52 6.96
C LYS A 224 -8.57 11.91 7.48
N ASN A 225 -9.53 12.56 6.84
CA ASN A 225 -10.28 13.61 7.51
C ASN A 225 -11.08 12.90 8.60
N THR A 226 -10.76 13.13 9.87
CA THR A 226 -11.22 12.36 11.04
C THR A 226 -12.73 12.46 11.33
N GLN A 227 -13.52 13.02 10.41
CA GLN A 227 -14.94 13.30 10.57
C GLN A 227 -15.87 12.51 9.63
N ALA A 228 -15.36 11.51 8.88
CA ALA A 228 -16.25 10.66 8.09
C ALA A 228 -17.13 9.78 9.00
N PRO A 229 -18.46 9.79 8.85
CA PRO A 229 -19.35 8.95 9.65
C PRO A 229 -19.07 7.46 9.37
N LYS A 230 -19.03 6.66 10.44
CA LYS A 230 -18.87 5.20 10.34
C LYS A 230 -20.06 4.60 9.58
N VAL A 231 -19.85 4.24 8.32
CA VAL A 231 -20.84 3.53 7.50
C VAL A 231 -21.06 2.14 8.11
N LYS A 232 -22.29 1.85 8.55
CA LYS A 232 -22.70 0.52 9.04
C LYS A 232 -22.69 -0.46 7.87
N THR A 233 -22.16 -1.66 8.11
CA THR A 233 -21.96 -2.70 7.08
C THR A 233 -21.82 -4.07 7.74
N ASP A 234 -22.12 -5.12 6.99
CA ASP A 234 -22.16 -6.55 7.39
C ASP A 234 -20.86 -7.17 7.94
N VAL A 235 -19.76 -6.43 8.01
CA VAL A 235 -18.52 -6.84 8.71
C VAL A 235 -18.38 -5.89 9.88
N THR A 236 -18.29 -6.42 11.10
CA THR A 236 -18.24 -5.62 12.33
C THR A 236 -17.14 -4.58 12.19
N ALA A 237 -17.49 -3.30 12.36
CA ALA A 237 -16.53 -2.19 12.25
C ALA A 237 -15.38 -2.32 13.27
N GLU A 238 -15.55 -3.17 14.27
CA GLU A 238 -14.61 -3.50 15.34
C GLU A 238 -13.43 -4.35 14.85
N GLU A 239 -13.66 -5.36 13.99
CA GLU A 239 -12.58 -6.22 13.45
C GLU A 239 -11.65 -5.47 12.48
N VAL A 240 -12.23 -4.57 11.67
CA VAL A 240 -11.46 -3.71 10.75
C VAL A 240 -10.60 -2.72 11.54
N ASP A 241 -11.06 -2.30 12.73
CA ASP A 241 -10.33 -1.45 13.66
C ASP A 241 -9.21 -2.22 14.37
N GLU A 242 -9.42 -3.49 14.74
CA GLU A 242 -8.38 -4.33 15.36
C GLU A 242 -7.23 -4.64 14.41
N CYS A 243 -7.50 -4.95 13.13
CA CYS A 243 -6.47 -5.08 12.11
C CYS A 243 -5.66 -3.78 11.93
N GLU A 244 -6.32 -2.62 11.96
CA GLU A 244 -5.64 -1.32 11.87
C GLU A 244 -4.74 -1.05 13.08
N ARG A 245 -5.19 -1.40 14.29
CA ARG A 245 -4.39 -1.31 15.51
C ARG A 245 -3.20 -2.26 15.49
N ALA A 246 -3.39 -3.50 15.03
CA ALA A 246 -2.31 -4.49 14.92
C ALA A 246 -1.22 -4.02 13.95
N GLU A 247 -1.59 -3.56 12.75
CA GLU A 247 -0.63 -3.02 11.78
C GLU A 247 0.07 -1.75 12.29
N TRP A 248 -0.67 -0.88 12.99
CA TRP A 248 -0.07 0.30 13.64
C TRP A 248 0.94 -0.10 14.72
N CYS A 249 0.60 -1.05 15.58
CA CYS A 249 1.50 -1.58 16.60
C CYS A 249 2.75 -2.21 15.97
N LYS A 250 2.60 -3.01 14.90
CA LYS A 250 3.72 -3.62 14.15
C LYS A 250 4.61 -2.55 13.50
N ALA A 251 4.03 -1.52 12.90
CA ALA A 251 4.76 -0.41 12.32
C ALA A 251 5.50 0.41 13.39
N ARG A 252 4.85 0.70 14.52
CA ARG A 252 5.45 1.40 15.66
C ARG A 252 6.59 0.62 16.28
N ALA A 253 6.41 -0.68 16.52
CA ALA A 253 7.45 -1.56 17.04
C ALA A 253 8.66 -1.62 16.11
N ARG A 254 8.45 -1.65 14.78
CA ARG A 254 9.53 -1.53 13.79
C ARG A 254 10.29 -0.21 13.90
N VAL A 255 9.58 0.91 14.03
CA VAL A 255 10.24 2.21 14.20
C VAL A 255 11.05 2.26 15.48
N GLN A 256 10.55 1.69 16.58
CA GLN A 256 11.29 1.60 17.84
C GLN A 256 12.54 0.73 17.71
N ARG A 257 12.41 -0.49 17.18
CA ARG A 257 13.56 -1.37 16.90
C ARG A 257 14.59 -0.73 15.97
N TRP A 258 14.15 -0.05 14.91
CA TRP A 258 15.07 0.64 14.01
C TRP A 258 15.83 1.77 14.70
N ARG A 259 15.18 2.50 15.62
CA ARG A 259 15.84 3.55 16.41
C ARG A 259 16.90 2.95 17.34
N GLU A 260 16.58 1.83 17.99
CA GLU A 260 17.53 1.08 18.83
C GLU A 260 18.70 0.56 18.01
N GLU A 261 18.43 -0.06 16.86
CA GLU A 261 19.46 -0.60 15.96
C GLU A 261 20.43 0.48 15.50
N VAL A 262 19.93 1.66 15.12
CA VAL A 262 20.78 2.80 14.76
C VAL A 262 21.66 3.25 15.93
N GLN A 263 21.18 3.17 17.17
CA GLN A 263 22.00 3.47 18.35
C GLN A 263 23.03 2.37 18.62
N LEU A 264 22.65 1.11 18.48
CA LEU A 264 23.53 -0.05 18.66
C LEU A 264 24.65 -0.04 17.63
N ILE A 265 24.34 0.13 16.34
CA ILE A 265 25.35 0.18 15.27
C ILE A 265 26.39 1.29 15.53
N LYS A 266 25.95 2.48 16.00
CA LYS A 266 26.88 3.56 16.35
C LYS A 266 27.82 3.17 17.49
N GLU A 267 27.30 2.48 18.49
CA GLU A 267 28.09 2.00 19.62
C GLU A 267 28.98 0.79 19.24
N GLU A 268 28.52 -0.10 18.35
CA GLU A 268 29.31 -1.20 17.79
C GLU A 268 30.48 -0.67 16.98
N MET A 269 30.27 0.32 16.11
CA MET A 269 31.35 1.01 15.39
C MET A 269 32.43 1.52 16.36
N ARG A 270 32.02 2.13 17.48
CA ARG A 270 32.95 2.55 18.53
C ARG A 270 33.66 1.37 19.17
N ARG A 271 32.91 0.35 19.59
CA ARG A 271 33.44 -0.83 20.31
C ARG A 271 34.42 -1.62 19.47
N VAL A 272 34.18 -1.78 18.16
CA VAL A 272 35.09 -2.48 17.25
C VAL A 272 36.45 -1.78 17.24
N VAL A 273 36.49 -0.45 17.07
CA VAL A 273 37.75 0.31 17.08
C VAL A 273 38.47 0.21 18.42
N VAL A 274 37.73 0.34 19.53
CA VAL A 274 38.27 0.23 20.90
C VAL A 274 38.84 -1.17 21.14
N TYR A 275 38.10 -2.21 20.75
CA TYR A 275 38.51 -3.60 20.89
C TYR A 275 39.77 -3.89 20.08
N LEU A 276 39.85 -3.44 18.83
CA LEU A 276 41.02 -3.65 17.99
C LEU A 276 42.28 -2.98 18.56
N HIS A 277 42.16 -1.78 19.12
CA HIS A 277 43.28 -1.12 19.80
C HIS A 277 43.71 -1.86 21.08
N TRP A 278 42.74 -2.29 21.89
CA TRP A 278 43.03 -3.12 23.06
C TRP A 278 43.69 -4.44 22.66
N LYS A 279 43.19 -5.09 21.60
CA LYS A 279 43.72 -6.36 21.10
C LYS A 279 45.13 -6.21 20.55
N ALA A 280 45.44 -5.07 19.92
CA ALA A 280 46.80 -4.73 19.51
C ALA A 280 47.75 -4.65 20.71
N GLY A 281 47.39 -3.92 21.77
CA GLY A 281 48.20 -3.88 23.00
C GLY A 281 48.31 -5.24 23.70
N TRP A 282 47.25 -6.05 23.66
CA TRP A 282 47.28 -7.42 24.16
C TRP A 282 48.28 -8.30 23.39
N TRP A 283 48.35 -8.17 22.07
CA TRP A 283 49.32 -8.86 21.22
C TRP A 283 50.75 -8.44 21.55
N GLU A 284 51.03 -7.14 21.69
CA GLU A 284 52.36 -6.66 22.10
C GLU A 284 52.80 -7.23 23.44
N GLY A 285 51.87 -7.36 24.40
CA GLY A 285 52.13 -8.03 25.67
C GLY A 285 52.35 -9.55 25.56
N GLN A 286 51.96 -10.21 24.45
CA GLN A 286 52.21 -11.64 24.26
C GLN A 286 53.66 -11.94 23.86
N GLY A 287 54.33 -11.04 23.14
CA GLY A 287 55.71 -11.26 22.68
C GLY A 287 56.70 -11.46 23.83
N ILE A 288 56.48 -10.79 24.96
CA ILE A 288 57.39 -10.77 26.11
C ILE A 288 56.99 -11.82 27.17
N ARG A 289 55.85 -12.50 27.02
CA ARG A 289 55.27 -13.36 28.07
C ARG A 289 56.03 -14.67 28.35
N ARG A 290 56.91 -15.10 27.44
CA ARG A 290 57.64 -16.37 27.53
C ARG A 290 59.15 -16.15 27.38
N SER A 291 59.71 -15.19 28.11
CA SER A 291 61.13 -14.82 28.03
C SER A 291 62.08 -15.75 28.77
N ASP A 292 61.59 -16.50 29.76
CA ASP A 292 62.48 -17.02 30.81
C ASP A 292 63.12 -18.39 30.52
N ASP A 293 62.82 -19.03 29.37
CA ASP A 293 63.34 -20.38 29.06
C ASP A 293 63.29 -20.75 27.55
N ILE A 294 63.48 -19.79 26.64
CA ILE A 294 63.31 -19.98 25.20
C ILE A 294 64.56 -19.55 24.42
N ASP A 295 64.88 -20.29 23.36
CA ASP A 295 65.93 -19.95 22.40
C ASP A 295 65.74 -18.54 21.82
N VAL A 296 66.85 -17.82 21.62
CA VAL A 296 66.87 -16.40 21.21
C VAL A 296 66.15 -16.21 19.87
N ASP A 297 66.33 -17.13 18.93
CA ASP A 297 65.69 -17.07 17.61
C ASP A 297 64.16 -17.24 17.71
N VAL A 298 63.70 -18.10 18.62
CA VAL A 298 62.27 -18.31 18.88
C VAL A 298 61.67 -17.10 19.61
N ALA A 299 62.42 -16.49 20.54
CA ALA A 299 62.01 -15.27 21.21
C ALA A 299 61.82 -14.10 20.22
N HIS A 300 62.77 -13.89 19.30
CA HIS A 300 62.64 -12.91 18.23
C HIS A 300 61.45 -13.21 17.30
N GLY A 301 61.21 -14.49 16.97
CA GLY A 301 60.06 -14.90 16.16
C GLY A 301 58.71 -14.60 16.83
N LEU A 302 58.61 -14.84 18.14
CA LEU A 302 57.40 -14.52 18.92
C LEU A 302 57.17 -13.01 19.02
N GLU A 303 58.22 -12.24 19.25
CA GLU A 303 58.16 -10.78 19.25
C GLU A 303 57.69 -10.26 17.88
N ALA A 304 58.34 -10.68 16.80
CA ALA A 304 57.99 -10.28 15.44
C ALA A 304 56.56 -10.67 15.04
N TYR A 305 56.11 -11.88 15.39
CA TYR A 305 54.74 -12.32 15.12
C TYR A 305 53.72 -11.51 15.90
N SER A 306 53.99 -11.26 17.19
CA SER A 306 53.12 -10.46 18.05
C SER A 306 53.00 -9.01 17.57
N ALA A 307 54.12 -8.40 17.14
CA ALA A 307 54.16 -7.08 16.55
C ALA A 307 53.40 -7.01 15.21
N LYS A 308 53.53 -8.05 14.37
CA LYS A 308 52.76 -8.18 13.12
C LYS A 308 51.25 -8.24 13.40
N GLN A 309 50.81 -9.05 14.36
CA GLN A 309 49.39 -9.14 14.75
C GLN A 309 48.86 -7.82 15.32
N ALA A 310 49.65 -7.14 16.16
CA ALA A 310 49.28 -5.82 16.68
C ALA A 310 49.12 -4.78 15.56
N SER A 311 50.04 -4.78 14.59
CA SER A 311 49.96 -3.93 13.39
C SER A 311 48.70 -4.20 12.57
N TYR A 312 48.32 -5.46 12.33
CA TYR A 312 47.06 -5.79 11.65
C TYR A 312 45.83 -5.26 12.38
N CYS A 313 45.74 -5.45 13.70
CA CYS A 313 44.60 -4.94 14.47
C CYS A 313 44.49 -3.41 14.38
N ARG A 314 45.61 -2.68 14.45
CA ARG A 314 45.61 -1.21 14.30
C ARG A 314 45.21 -0.76 12.90
N ARG A 315 45.69 -1.45 11.85
CA ARG A 315 45.32 -1.14 10.46
C ARG A 315 43.83 -1.37 10.22
N LEU A 316 43.29 -2.50 10.66
CA LEU A 316 41.86 -2.78 10.56
C LEU A 316 41.02 -1.73 11.29
N ALA A 317 41.48 -1.25 12.46
CA ALA A 317 40.81 -0.17 13.18
C ALA A 317 40.86 1.16 12.41
N ALA A 318 41.97 1.44 11.73
CA ALA A 318 42.13 2.61 10.86
C ALA A 318 41.15 2.55 9.69
N ASP A 319 41.08 1.41 9.01
CA ASP A 319 40.19 1.17 7.87
C ASP A 319 38.71 1.28 8.28
N CYS A 320 38.35 0.73 9.45
CA CYS A 320 37.02 0.93 10.03
C CYS A 320 36.71 2.43 10.21
N LEU A 321 37.65 3.22 10.75
CA LEU A 321 37.47 4.65 10.94
C LEU A 321 37.36 5.43 9.62
N THR A 322 38.16 5.10 8.60
CA THR A 322 38.09 5.77 7.29
C THR A 322 36.73 5.56 6.63
N HIS A 323 36.14 4.36 6.75
CA HIS A 323 34.82 4.06 6.21
C HIS A 323 33.66 4.62 7.06
N TRP A 324 33.77 4.60 8.39
CA TRP A 324 32.63 4.95 9.26
C TRP A 324 32.52 6.44 9.59
N LEU A 325 33.64 7.17 9.68
CA LEU A 325 33.62 8.60 10.05
C LEU A 325 32.84 9.50 9.08
N PRO A 326 32.90 9.34 7.75
CA PRO A 326 32.09 10.13 6.84
C PRO A 326 30.58 9.99 7.14
N THR A 327 30.13 8.77 7.40
CA THR A 327 28.74 8.45 7.71
C THR A 327 28.31 9.00 9.08
N LEU A 328 29.16 8.89 10.10
CA LEU A 328 28.89 9.43 11.44
C LEU A 328 28.82 10.96 11.45
N LYS A 329 29.68 11.64 10.68
CA LYS A 329 29.64 13.10 10.50
C LYS A 329 28.38 13.55 9.77
N LYS A 330 27.97 12.85 8.70
CA LYS A 330 26.73 13.13 7.97
C LYS A 330 25.49 12.98 8.86
N THR A 331 25.52 12.07 9.82
CA THR A 331 24.41 11.82 10.76
C THR A 331 24.48 12.67 12.04
N ASN A 332 25.37 13.68 12.09
CA ASN A 332 25.57 14.59 13.22
C ASN A 332 25.79 13.86 14.56
N THR A 333 26.50 12.73 14.53
CA THR A 333 26.82 11.94 15.73
C THR A 333 28.11 12.44 16.36
N ASP A 334 28.17 12.53 17.69
CA ASP A 334 29.40 12.87 18.40
C ASP A 334 30.47 11.78 18.18
N VAL A 335 31.57 12.19 17.56
CA VAL A 335 32.73 11.35 17.22
C VAL A 335 33.98 11.73 18.00
N GLY A 336 33.83 12.43 19.14
CA GLY A 336 34.97 12.82 20.00
C GLY A 336 35.83 11.63 20.46
N TRP A 337 35.26 10.42 20.52
CA TRP A 337 36.00 9.20 20.83
C TRP A 337 37.00 8.79 19.74
N ALA A 338 36.72 9.08 18.46
CA ALA A 338 37.51 8.62 17.33
C ALA A 338 38.86 9.35 17.21
N ALA A 339 38.93 10.60 17.68
CA ALA A 339 40.15 11.41 17.66
C ALA A 339 41.32 10.75 18.42
N LYS A 340 41.01 9.96 19.46
CA LYS A 340 42.01 9.23 20.27
C LYS A 340 42.74 8.14 19.48
N TYR A 341 42.12 7.65 18.41
CA TYR A 341 42.60 6.49 17.66
C TYR A 341 43.20 6.88 16.31
N GLN A 342 42.91 8.09 15.81
CA GLN A 342 43.50 8.63 14.57
C GLN A 342 44.98 9.01 14.71
N LEU A 343 45.44 9.34 15.92
CA LEU A 343 46.83 9.72 16.18
C LEU A 343 47.81 8.52 16.14
N SER A 344 47.29 7.29 16.15
CA SER A 344 48.08 6.05 16.20
C SER A 344 48.60 5.57 14.83
N THR A 345 48.11 6.13 13.71
CA THR A 345 48.26 5.53 12.37
C THR A 345 49.21 6.30 11.44
N GLY A 346 49.89 7.33 11.95
CA GLY A 346 50.83 8.13 11.16
C GLY A 346 52.20 7.48 10.94
N SER A 347 52.25 6.21 10.52
CA SER A 347 53.42 5.64 9.82
C SER A 347 53.08 4.20 9.39
N ILE A 348 53.11 3.94 8.08
CA ILE A 348 53.32 2.68 7.36
C ILE A 348 52.40 2.66 6.13
N GLY A 349 53.06 2.65 4.97
CA GLY A 349 52.49 2.88 3.65
C GLY A 349 51.54 1.78 3.17
N ASN A 350 50.71 2.21 2.21
CA ASN A 350 49.84 1.38 1.39
C ASN A 350 50.63 0.30 0.65
N GLU A 351 50.32 -0.96 0.89
CA GLU A 351 50.40 -2.00 -0.13
C GLU A 351 49.08 -2.78 -0.09
N GLU A 352 48.38 -2.75 -1.22
CA GLU A 352 47.20 -3.54 -1.53
C GLU A 352 47.60 -5.01 -1.64
N GLU A 353 46.86 -5.91 -0.99
CA GLU A 353 46.78 -7.29 -1.47
C GLU A 353 45.42 -7.90 -1.12
N SER A 354 44.76 -8.37 -2.17
CA SER A 354 43.47 -9.04 -2.17
C SER A 354 43.63 -10.50 -1.79
N GLU A 355 42.79 -11.02 -0.90
CA GLU A 355 42.27 -12.38 -1.06
C GLU A 355 40.97 -12.58 -0.27
N ALA A 356 40.01 -13.21 -0.94
CA ALA A 356 38.69 -13.51 -0.45
C ALA A 356 38.75 -14.71 0.52
N ASP A 357 37.93 -14.70 1.56
CA ASP A 357 37.30 -15.96 1.97
C ASP A 357 35.96 -15.80 2.69
N SER A 358 35.19 -16.86 2.54
CA SER A 358 33.76 -17.02 2.64
C SER A 358 33.31 -17.18 4.09
N ILE A 359 32.24 -16.48 4.51
CA ILE A 359 31.54 -16.79 5.77
C ILE A 359 30.07 -17.07 5.47
N GLU A 360 29.71 -18.31 5.79
CA GLU A 360 28.41 -18.94 5.65
C GLU A 360 27.32 -18.16 6.40
N LYS A 361 26.18 -18.01 5.73
CA LYS A 361 24.93 -17.51 6.32
C LYS A 361 24.24 -18.65 7.04
N GLU A 362 24.28 -18.66 8.37
CA GLU A 362 23.29 -19.40 9.14
C GLU A 362 22.01 -18.56 9.26
N SER A 363 20.98 -19.06 8.60
CA SER A 363 19.61 -18.61 8.76
C SER A 363 19.07 -19.19 10.07
N ASN A 364 18.66 -18.34 11.00
CA ASN A 364 17.79 -18.76 12.09
C ASN A 364 16.43 -18.06 11.94
N ASN A 365 15.49 -18.83 11.41
CA ASN A 365 14.06 -18.51 11.41
C ASN A 365 13.46 -19.02 12.72
N GLY A 366 12.88 -18.13 13.50
CA GLY A 366 12.06 -18.45 14.66
C GLY A 366 11.09 -17.31 14.93
N GLU A 367 9.97 -17.29 14.22
CA GLU A 367 8.80 -16.49 14.57
C GLU A 367 7.89 -17.34 15.46
N ASP A 368 7.86 -17.03 16.75
CA ASP A 368 6.73 -17.35 17.63
C ASP A 368 5.83 -16.10 17.67
N GLU A 369 4.78 -16.07 16.84
CA GLU A 369 3.60 -15.20 17.03
C GLU A 369 2.38 -16.10 17.28
N GLU A 370 2.26 -16.55 18.54
CA GLU A 370 0.99 -16.97 19.12
C GLU A 370 0.27 -15.71 19.64
N VAL A 371 -0.99 -15.48 19.22
CA VAL A 371 -2.08 -14.84 20.00
C VAL A 371 -3.27 -14.52 19.08
N VAL A 372 -4.46 -14.72 19.64
CA VAL A 372 -5.85 -14.50 19.14
C VAL A 372 -6.50 -15.66 18.37
N ALA A 373 -6.73 -16.76 19.08
CA ALA A 373 -7.87 -17.64 18.81
C ALA A 373 -8.97 -17.33 19.83
N ARG A 374 -10.04 -16.67 19.39
CA ARG A 374 -11.41 -16.65 19.97
C ARG A 374 -12.17 -15.45 19.37
N THR A 375 -12.82 -15.65 18.23
CA THR A 375 -13.88 -14.74 17.72
C THR A 375 -14.66 -15.30 16.53
N ALA A 376 -14.18 -16.36 15.85
CA ALA A 376 -14.87 -16.88 14.66
C ALA A 376 -16.01 -17.90 14.92
N GLU A 377 -16.12 -18.48 16.13
CA GLU A 377 -17.28 -19.32 16.47
C GLU A 377 -18.57 -18.50 16.57
N GLU A 378 -18.50 -17.22 16.96
CA GLU A 378 -19.67 -16.33 17.03
C GLU A 378 -20.13 -15.88 15.63
N ILE A 379 -19.20 -15.66 14.69
CA ILE A 379 -19.53 -15.25 13.31
C ILE A 379 -20.15 -16.38 12.49
N LEU A 380 -19.84 -17.64 12.81
CA LEU A 380 -20.43 -18.79 12.14
C LEU A 380 -21.83 -19.14 12.65
N LEU A 381 -22.22 -18.68 13.84
CA LEU A 381 -23.54 -18.95 14.43
C LEU A 381 -24.61 -17.91 14.03
N GLU A 382 -24.23 -16.71 13.59
CA GLU A 382 -25.19 -15.68 13.14
C GLU A 382 -25.57 -15.75 11.65
N ILE A 383 -25.02 -16.70 10.88
CA ILE A 383 -25.34 -16.85 9.44
C ILE A 383 -26.44 -17.91 9.18
N ASP A 384 -26.85 -18.67 10.20
CA ASP A 384 -27.98 -19.62 10.12
C ASP A 384 -29.24 -19.12 10.87
N GLY A 385 -29.37 -17.80 11.11
CA GLY A 385 -30.54 -17.15 11.73
C GLY A 385 -31.42 -16.36 10.76
#